data_AF-X8JRA4-F1
#
_entry.id   AF-X8JRA4-F1
#
_cell.length_a   1.000
_cell.length_b   1.000
_cell.length_c   1.000
_cell.angle_alpha   90.00
_cell.angle_beta   90.00
_cell.angle_gamma   90.00
#
_symmetry.space_group_name_H-M   'P 1'
#
loop_
_entity.id
_entity.type
_entity.pdbx_description
1 polymer ?
#
loop_
_entity_poly.entity_id
_entity_poly.type
_entity_poly.pdbx_seq_one_letter_code
_entity_poly.pdbx_strand_id
1 'polypeptide(L)'
;MFSLIDIWGSIIIALFLVYRRICPPAPTSQIPVPTLSSNRGLKRPIPLPQETLDHIFSFFLTSLVDDLRFGTVRDYRVQKKCLMQEILAVAQCSKQFHEIMFGSLGRMWASCGLGLCSRKRCPSATASPARTVWIITAEQGCLPLDIDLSVHIILEIASINYHDGIQWSKKQQEFRRFRCVRAYPRSLRQLEILRSHTPEEEVIRLVSDCCPGLTELRLVRCTIFNDPKCWYWRTHTANQDHDYMRSYDPAAVVDYANNMALLLRRLPQLEAVHIGHYLISINAVLTHRTDPAHKRCHRITDMTDHIDGALVVSNLQFKANADEGPPINTSSMRLADKGLWADPCRQCDREFKEPIEAAERWAAGIMAAHFKSLKHVSFANFLSGGRVAPSSWLVGRQQRGPDLYVRTEDPSRPRSRRMQPMVRVGDRWEPSQVAQ
;
A
#
# COMPACT_ATOMS: atom_id res chain seq x y z
N MET A 1 -24.23 -23.12 -3.52
CA MET A 1 -22.97 -22.41 -3.21
C MET A 1 -22.04 -23.43 -2.58
N PHE A 2 -21.05 -23.90 -3.33
CA PHE A 2 -20.00 -24.75 -2.76
C PHE A 2 -19.05 -23.87 -1.94
N SER A 3 -18.64 -24.34 -0.77
CA SER A 3 -17.63 -23.68 0.05
C SER A 3 -16.32 -23.60 -0.73
N LEU A 4 -15.63 -22.45 -0.71
CA LEU A 4 -14.28 -22.30 -1.30
C LEU A 4 -13.33 -23.42 -0.82
N ILE A 5 -13.51 -23.90 0.42
CA ILE A 5 -12.74 -24.98 1.02
C ILE A 5 -12.89 -26.32 0.25
N ASP A 6 -14.06 -26.62 -0.31
CA ASP A 6 -14.33 -27.90 -0.99
C ASP A 6 -13.72 -27.97 -2.40
N ILE A 7 -13.62 -26.82 -3.07
CA ILE A 7 -12.97 -26.70 -4.39
C ILE A 7 -11.45 -26.83 -4.22
N TRP A 8 -10.89 -26.16 -3.21
CA TRP A 8 -9.47 -26.25 -2.87
C TRP A 8 -9.07 -27.65 -2.39
N GLY A 9 -9.90 -28.29 -1.55
CA GLY A 9 -9.70 -29.67 -1.13
C GLY A 9 -9.65 -30.61 -2.33
N SER A 10 -10.55 -30.45 -3.29
CA SER A 10 -10.61 -31.29 -4.50
C SER A 10 -9.41 -31.11 -5.42
N ILE A 11 -8.92 -29.88 -5.60
CA ILE A 11 -7.75 -29.57 -6.43
C ILE A 11 -6.45 -30.03 -5.76
N ILE A 12 -6.32 -29.85 -4.45
CA ILE A 12 -5.17 -30.34 -3.66
C ILE A 12 -5.16 -31.88 -3.64
N ILE A 13 -6.31 -32.52 -3.51
CA ILE A 13 -6.46 -33.97 -3.65
C ILE A 13 -6.08 -34.40 -5.07
N ALA A 14 -6.50 -33.68 -6.10
CA ALA A 14 -6.11 -33.99 -7.48
C ALA A 14 -4.58 -33.89 -7.68
N LEU A 15 -3.93 -32.84 -7.17
CA LEU A 15 -2.46 -32.69 -7.21
C LEU A 15 -1.75 -33.77 -6.40
N PHE A 16 -2.27 -34.11 -5.22
CA PHE A 16 -1.74 -35.20 -4.39
C PHE A 16 -1.91 -36.57 -5.06
N LEU A 17 -3.02 -36.81 -5.74
CA LEU A 17 -3.30 -38.05 -6.47
C LEU A 17 -2.42 -38.17 -7.74
N VAL A 18 -2.21 -37.06 -8.45
CA VAL A 18 -1.28 -36.98 -9.58
C VAL A 18 0.15 -37.24 -9.09
N TYR A 19 0.56 -36.63 -7.97
CA TYR A 19 1.87 -36.87 -7.36
C TYR A 19 2.03 -38.32 -6.90
N ARG A 20 1.04 -38.93 -6.22
CA ARG A 20 1.08 -40.34 -5.80
C ARG A 20 1.19 -41.31 -6.98
N ARG A 21 0.65 -40.95 -8.15
CA ARG A 21 0.81 -41.73 -9.39
C ARG A 21 2.20 -41.59 -10.00
N ILE A 22 2.84 -40.42 -9.84
CA ILE A 22 4.16 -40.12 -10.43
C ILE A 22 5.31 -40.55 -9.49
N CYS A 23 5.10 -40.54 -8.17
CA CYS A 23 6.06 -40.92 -7.16
C CYS A 23 5.38 -41.80 -6.09
N PRO A 24 5.34 -43.14 -6.27
CA PRO A 24 4.82 -44.03 -5.24
C PRO A 24 5.70 -43.93 -3.99
N PRO A 25 5.11 -43.91 -2.78
CA PRO A 25 5.88 -43.88 -1.54
C PRO A 25 6.78 -45.12 -1.43
N ALA A 26 7.96 -44.95 -0.84
CA ALA A 26 8.82 -46.07 -0.48
C ALA A 26 8.07 -47.02 0.48
N PRO A 27 8.16 -48.35 0.30
CA PRO A 27 7.51 -49.29 1.18
C PRO A 27 8.19 -49.25 2.55
N THR A 28 7.51 -48.66 3.54
CA THR A 28 7.79 -48.92 4.95
C THR A 28 7.40 -50.38 5.24
N SER A 29 8.40 -51.25 5.38
CA SER A 29 8.30 -52.47 6.20
C SER A 29 7.76 -52.06 7.59
N GLN A 30 6.75 -52.67 8.20
CA GLN A 30 6.57 -54.10 8.42
C GLN A 30 5.08 -54.42 8.58
N ILE A 31 4.52 -55.26 7.70
CA ILE A 31 3.36 -56.12 7.98
C ILE A 31 3.64 -57.44 7.25
N PRO A 32 3.43 -58.63 7.87
CA PRO A 32 3.72 -59.89 7.20
C PRO A 32 2.76 -60.10 6.02
N VAL A 33 3.35 -60.45 4.88
CA VAL A 33 2.69 -60.77 3.62
C VAL A 33 2.02 -62.15 3.72
N PRO A 34 0.74 -62.33 3.32
CA PRO A 34 0.29 -63.58 2.77
C PRO A 34 0.76 -63.66 1.32
N THR A 35 1.52 -64.71 1.02
CA THR A 35 2.11 -65.03 -0.27
C THR A 35 1.07 -65.06 -1.39
N LEU A 36 1.25 -64.23 -2.41
CA LEU A 36 0.75 -64.53 -3.76
C LEU A 36 1.55 -63.76 -4.83
N SER A 37 2.27 -64.57 -5.61
CA SER A 37 2.63 -64.41 -7.02
C SER A 37 3.24 -63.08 -7.49
N SER A 38 4.55 -63.15 -7.71
CA SER A 38 5.25 -62.65 -8.91
C SER A 38 4.35 -61.99 -9.97
N ASN A 39 4.39 -60.66 -10.05
CA ASN A 39 4.15 -59.95 -11.30
C ASN A 39 5.33 -59.03 -11.61
N ARG A 40 6.09 -59.45 -12.63
CA ARG A 40 7.14 -58.68 -13.30
C ARG A 40 6.53 -57.39 -13.87
N GLY A 41 7.23 -56.25 -13.69
CA GLY A 41 7.03 -55.09 -14.57
C GLY A 41 6.54 -53.78 -13.93
N LEU A 42 6.84 -53.47 -12.66
CA LEU A 42 6.72 -52.08 -12.18
C LEU A 42 7.86 -51.25 -12.77
N LYS A 43 7.59 -50.65 -13.95
CA LYS A 43 8.42 -49.60 -14.54
C LYS A 43 8.70 -48.56 -13.46
N ARG A 44 9.97 -48.28 -13.17
CA ARG A 44 10.34 -47.18 -12.28
C ARG A 44 9.64 -45.91 -12.80
N PRO A 45 8.96 -45.14 -11.94
CA PRO A 45 8.36 -43.89 -12.36
C PRO A 45 9.45 -43.01 -12.95
N ILE A 46 9.25 -42.58 -14.19
CA ILE A 46 10.16 -41.64 -14.84
C ILE A 46 9.83 -40.26 -14.26
N PRO A 47 10.75 -39.60 -13.55
CA PRO A 47 10.49 -38.26 -13.06
C PRO A 47 10.25 -37.32 -14.25
N LEU A 48 9.23 -36.47 -14.16
CA LEU A 48 9.00 -35.45 -15.17
C LEU A 48 10.22 -34.54 -15.28
N PRO A 49 10.57 -34.07 -16.50
CA PRO A 49 11.62 -33.07 -16.68
C PRO A 49 11.35 -31.85 -15.80
N GLN A 50 12.41 -31.29 -15.23
CA GLN A 50 12.34 -30.11 -14.37
C GLN A 50 11.61 -28.94 -15.05
N GLU A 51 11.86 -28.72 -16.34
CA GLU A 51 11.21 -27.69 -17.14
C GLU A 51 9.70 -27.90 -17.26
N THR A 52 9.23 -29.15 -17.39
CA THR A 52 7.80 -29.47 -17.45
C THR A 52 7.15 -29.19 -16.11
N LEU A 53 7.80 -29.56 -15.00
CA LEU A 53 7.33 -29.22 -13.66
C LEU A 53 7.26 -27.71 -13.48
N ASP A 54 8.32 -26.98 -13.83
CA ASP A 54 8.36 -25.52 -13.76
C ASP A 54 7.21 -24.86 -14.55
N HIS A 55 6.88 -25.36 -15.74
CA HIS A 55 5.74 -24.86 -16.52
C HIS A 55 4.40 -25.16 -15.84
N ILE A 56 4.21 -26.39 -15.36
CA ILE A 56 2.97 -26.79 -14.67
C ILE A 56 2.75 -25.91 -13.45
N PHE A 57 3.76 -25.76 -12.58
CA PHE A 57 3.65 -24.95 -11.38
C PHE A 57 3.51 -23.47 -11.67
N SER A 58 4.20 -22.94 -12.69
CA SER A 58 4.02 -21.56 -13.12
C SER A 58 2.58 -21.32 -13.59
N PHE A 59 2.03 -22.20 -14.44
CA PHE A 59 0.64 -22.12 -14.90
C PHE A 59 -0.36 -22.16 -13.72
N PHE A 60 -0.19 -23.09 -12.78
CA PHE A 60 -1.05 -23.17 -11.60
C PHE A 60 -0.95 -21.93 -10.73
N LEU A 61 0.26 -21.44 -10.43
CA LEU A 61 0.45 -20.23 -9.63
C LEU A 61 -0.14 -18.99 -10.32
N THR A 62 0.02 -18.86 -11.64
CA THR A 62 -0.62 -17.80 -12.41
C THR A 62 -2.14 -17.92 -12.32
N SER A 63 -2.71 -19.12 -12.52
CA SER A 63 -4.15 -19.35 -12.37
C SER A 63 -4.64 -19.01 -10.96
N LEU A 64 -3.90 -19.37 -9.92
CA LEU A 64 -4.24 -19.05 -8.52
C LEU A 64 -4.32 -17.54 -8.30
N VAL A 65 -3.33 -16.80 -8.80
CA VAL A 65 -3.28 -15.35 -8.65
C VAL A 65 -4.33 -14.66 -9.54
N ASP A 66 -4.56 -15.19 -10.74
CA ASP A 66 -5.60 -14.73 -11.65
C ASP A 66 -7.01 -15.01 -11.13
N ASP A 67 -7.28 -16.18 -10.54
CA ASP A 67 -8.59 -16.52 -9.95
C ASP A 67 -8.92 -15.63 -8.76
N LEU A 68 -7.88 -15.15 -8.07
CA LEU A 68 -8.03 -14.27 -6.91
C LEU A 68 -8.24 -12.80 -7.28
N ARG A 69 -8.09 -12.40 -8.57
CA ARG A 69 -8.11 -11.00 -9.10
C ARG A 69 -8.32 -9.97 -8.00
N PHE A 70 -7.24 -9.68 -7.27
CA PHE A 70 -7.40 -8.78 -6.14
C PHE A 70 -7.70 -7.38 -6.67
N GLY A 71 -8.70 -6.72 -6.08
CA GLY A 71 -9.24 -5.48 -6.62
C GLY A 71 -8.23 -4.32 -6.62
N THR A 72 -7.32 -4.30 -5.64
CA THR A 72 -6.30 -3.26 -5.49
C THR A 72 -4.92 -3.85 -5.20
N VAL A 73 -3.85 -3.10 -5.48
CA VAL A 73 -2.46 -3.50 -5.11
C VAL A 73 -2.30 -3.76 -3.60
N ARG A 74 -3.08 -3.09 -2.76
CA ARG A 74 -3.11 -3.34 -1.31
C ARG A 74 -3.63 -4.74 -0.99
N ASP A 75 -4.65 -5.20 -1.72
CA ASP A 75 -5.24 -6.52 -1.53
C ASP A 75 -4.23 -7.61 -1.87
N TYR A 76 -3.46 -7.45 -2.96
CA TYR A 76 -2.31 -8.32 -3.25
C TYR A 76 -1.35 -8.39 -2.05
N ARG A 77 -0.95 -7.25 -1.47
CA ARG A 77 -0.04 -7.23 -0.32
C ARG A 77 -0.61 -7.93 0.93
N VAL A 78 -1.89 -7.71 1.24
CA VAL A 78 -2.56 -8.30 2.41
C VAL A 78 -2.72 -9.81 2.21
N GLN A 79 -3.23 -10.23 1.06
CA GLN A 79 -3.58 -11.62 0.76
C GLN A 79 -2.35 -12.47 0.44
N LYS A 80 -1.23 -11.86 0.04
CA LYS A 80 0.06 -12.53 -0.09
C LYS A 80 0.38 -13.39 1.12
N LYS A 81 0.16 -12.89 2.34
CA LYS A 81 0.49 -13.65 3.56
C LYS A 81 -0.33 -14.94 3.65
N CYS A 82 -1.61 -14.87 3.33
CA CYS A 82 -2.52 -16.02 3.30
C CYS A 82 -2.09 -17.00 2.19
N LEU A 83 -1.86 -16.52 0.97
CA LEU A 83 -1.34 -17.31 -0.14
C LEU A 83 -0.01 -18.00 0.22
N MET A 84 0.90 -17.30 0.90
CA MET A 84 2.17 -17.88 1.34
C MET A 84 1.98 -18.98 2.37
N GLN A 85 1.01 -18.84 3.28
CA GLN A 85 0.72 -19.89 4.26
C GLN A 85 0.17 -21.14 3.59
N GLU A 86 -0.71 -20.99 2.61
CA GLU A 86 -1.25 -22.12 1.82
C GLU A 86 -0.15 -22.79 0.99
N ILE A 87 0.66 -22.01 0.27
CA ILE A 87 1.80 -22.54 -0.49
C ILE A 87 2.79 -23.26 0.43
N LEU A 88 3.09 -22.70 1.61
CA LEU A 88 3.97 -23.33 2.60
C LEU A 88 3.42 -24.67 3.09
N ALA A 89 2.11 -24.78 3.32
CA ALA A 89 1.48 -26.02 3.76
C ALA A 89 1.64 -27.14 2.72
N VAL A 90 1.45 -26.82 1.44
CA VAL A 90 1.64 -27.80 0.35
C VAL A 90 3.13 -28.07 0.09
N ALA A 91 3.98 -27.05 0.22
CA ALA A 91 5.42 -27.18 0.03
C ALA A 91 6.11 -28.07 1.08
N GLN A 92 5.48 -28.36 2.21
CA GLN A 92 6.00 -29.29 3.22
C GLN A 92 5.94 -30.76 2.77
N CYS A 93 5.24 -31.09 1.68
CA CYS A 93 5.11 -32.46 1.20
C CYS A 93 6.41 -33.05 0.63
N SER A 94 7.33 -32.24 0.12
CA SER A 94 8.64 -32.68 -0.41
C SER A 94 9.60 -31.50 -0.57
N LYS A 95 10.91 -31.74 -0.37
CA LYS A 95 11.96 -30.76 -0.64
C LYS A 95 11.98 -30.29 -2.10
N GLN A 96 11.78 -31.20 -3.06
CA GLN A 96 11.75 -30.85 -4.48
C GLN A 96 10.53 -29.98 -4.81
N PHE A 97 9.37 -30.30 -4.24
CA PHE A 97 8.16 -29.52 -4.42
C PHE A 97 8.32 -28.11 -3.83
N HIS A 98 8.94 -28.02 -2.65
CA HIS A 98 9.31 -26.74 -2.05
C HIS A 98 10.17 -25.90 -3.00
N GLU A 99 11.27 -26.47 -3.50
CA GLU A 99 12.19 -25.76 -4.40
C GLU A 99 11.50 -25.26 -5.69
N ILE A 100 10.64 -26.08 -6.31
CA ILE A 100 9.94 -25.71 -7.54
C ILE A 100 8.85 -24.66 -7.30
N MET A 101 8.04 -24.82 -6.24
CA MET A 101 6.98 -23.88 -5.90
C MET A 101 7.54 -22.50 -5.57
N PHE A 102 8.56 -22.44 -4.70
CA PHE A 102 9.17 -21.17 -4.33
C PHE A 102 9.99 -20.58 -5.47
N GLY A 103 10.62 -21.40 -6.32
CA GLY A 103 11.26 -20.94 -7.55
C GLY A 103 10.28 -20.31 -8.54
N SER A 104 9.16 -20.99 -8.81
CA SER A 104 8.10 -20.51 -9.72
C SER A 104 7.43 -19.25 -9.18
N LEU A 105 7.11 -19.25 -7.89
CA LEU A 105 6.58 -18.07 -7.21
C LEU A 105 7.57 -16.90 -7.27
N GLY A 106 8.86 -17.13 -7.01
CA GLY A 106 9.88 -16.08 -7.05
C GLY A 106 10.09 -15.48 -8.45
N ARG A 107 9.81 -16.25 -9.51
CA ARG A 107 9.81 -15.74 -10.90
C ARG A 107 8.62 -14.82 -11.17
N MET A 108 7.44 -15.09 -10.60
CA MET A 108 6.22 -14.31 -10.82
C MET A 108 6.06 -13.15 -9.83
N TRP A 109 6.32 -13.39 -8.54
CA TRP A 109 6.13 -12.48 -7.43
C TRP A 109 7.44 -12.29 -6.67
N ALA A 110 8.15 -11.21 -6.99
CA ALA A 110 9.34 -10.81 -6.25
C ALA A 110 8.95 -10.19 -4.91
N SER A 111 9.32 -10.87 -3.83
CA SER A 111 9.13 -10.43 -2.45
C SER A 111 10.46 -10.06 -1.82
N CYS A 112 10.77 -8.77 -1.78
CA CYS A 112 12.00 -8.28 -1.17
C CYS A 112 11.67 -7.86 0.28
N GLY A 113 11.93 -8.73 1.27
CA GLY A 113 11.55 -8.50 2.68
C GLY A 113 11.67 -9.72 3.62
N LEU A 114 11.66 -9.49 4.94
CA LEU A 114 11.85 -10.48 6.01
C LEU A 114 10.91 -11.70 5.84
N GLY A 115 11.52 -12.87 5.61
CA GLY A 115 10.85 -14.17 5.70
C GLY A 115 11.12 -15.14 4.53
N LEU A 116 11.42 -14.66 3.32
CA LEU A 116 11.59 -15.53 2.14
C LEU A 116 12.88 -15.29 1.35
N CYS A 117 13.57 -14.17 1.57
CA CYS A 117 14.86 -13.87 0.93
C CYS A 117 15.86 -13.31 1.95
N SER A 118 16.15 -14.08 3.02
CA SER A 118 17.43 -13.89 3.69
C SER A 118 18.52 -14.23 2.69
N ARG A 119 19.45 -13.31 2.46
CA ARG A 119 20.64 -13.47 1.61
C ARG A 119 21.45 -14.74 1.92
N LYS A 120 21.19 -15.40 3.06
CA LYS A 120 21.78 -16.67 3.50
C LYS A 120 21.03 -17.94 3.05
N ARG A 121 19.82 -17.88 2.47
CA ARG A 121 19.03 -19.07 2.09
C ARG A 121 18.86 -19.31 0.57
N CYS A 122 19.16 -18.33 -0.27
CA CYS A 122 19.16 -18.51 -1.74
C CYS A 122 20.45 -17.93 -2.33
N PRO A 123 21.49 -18.76 -2.59
CA PRO A 123 22.75 -18.30 -3.19
C PRO A 123 22.64 -17.92 -4.68
N SER A 124 21.44 -17.95 -5.28
CA SER A 124 21.26 -17.90 -6.75
C SER A 124 20.18 -16.93 -7.24
N ALA A 125 19.90 -15.85 -6.51
CA ALA A 125 19.04 -14.77 -7.02
C ALA A 125 19.73 -13.86 -8.08
N THR A 126 20.90 -14.24 -8.58
CA THR A 126 21.65 -13.54 -9.64
C THR A 126 21.23 -13.96 -11.06
N ALA A 127 20.27 -14.88 -11.23
CA ALA A 127 19.94 -15.42 -12.55
C ALA A 127 18.44 -15.69 -12.81
N SER A 128 17.50 -15.06 -12.09
CA SER A 128 16.11 -15.04 -12.59
C SER A 128 16.02 -14.04 -13.73
N PRO A 129 15.54 -14.43 -14.94
CA PRO A 129 15.44 -13.48 -16.03
C PRO A 129 14.41 -12.43 -15.62
N ALA A 130 14.88 -11.18 -15.45
CA ALA A 130 14.11 -10.01 -15.06
C ALA A 130 12.75 -9.90 -15.80
N ARG A 131 12.64 -10.51 -16.97
CA ARG A 131 11.47 -10.54 -17.85
C ARG A 131 10.26 -11.34 -17.36
N THR A 132 10.33 -12.07 -16.25
CA THR A 132 9.22 -12.94 -15.77
C THR A 132 8.46 -12.42 -14.54
N VAL A 133 8.96 -11.34 -13.91
CA VAL A 133 8.34 -10.80 -12.70
C VAL A 133 7.10 -9.98 -13.06
N TRP A 134 5.96 -10.42 -12.54
CA TRP A 134 4.65 -9.79 -12.72
C TRP A 134 4.25 -8.90 -11.54
N ILE A 135 4.67 -9.28 -10.32
CA ILE A 135 4.34 -8.58 -9.07
C ILE A 135 5.61 -8.31 -8.27
N ILE A 136 5.81 -7.08 -7.81
CA ILE A 136 6.85 -6.72 -6.84
C ILE A 136 6.22 -6.20 -5.56
N THR A 137 6.65 -6.76 -4.42
CA THR A 137 6.39 -6.19 -3.09
C THR A 137 7.72 -6.04 -2.37
N ALA A 138 8.09 -4.80 -2.03
CA ALA A 138 9.37 -4.48 -1.41
C ALA A 138 9.17 -3.74 -0.08
N GLU A 139 9.68 -4.35 0.98
CA GLU A 139 9.79 -3.72 2.29
C GLU A 139 10.98 -2.74 2.36
N GLN A 140 11.05 -1.97 3.44
CA GLN A 140 12.15 -1.05 3.67
C GLN A 140 13.50 -1.78 3.61
N GLY A 141 14.50 -1.16 3.00
CA GLY A 141 15.88 -1.63 2.91
C GLY A 141 16.10 -2.75 1.91
N CYS A 142 15.06 -3.18 1.19
CA CYS A 142 15.13 -4.39 0.38
C CYS A 142 15.47 -4.14 -1.09
N LEU A 143 15.23 -2.93 -1.60
CA LEU A 143 15.68 -2.51 -2.93
C LEU A 143 16.83 -1.53 -2.80
N PRO A 144 17.88 -1.63 -3.65
CA PRO A 144 18.87 -0.57 -3.75
C PRO A 144 18.21 0.75 -4.16
N LEU A 145 18.80 1.86 -3.72
CA LEU A 145 18.44 3.18 -4.19
C LEU A 145 18.72 3.28 -5.69
N ASP A 146 17.94 4.12 -6.37
CA ASP A 146 17.98 4.35 -7.82
C ASP A 146 17.77 3.07 -8.66
N ILE A 147 16.96 2.13 -8.17
CA ILE A 147 16.71 0.88 -8.89
C ILE A 147 15.95 1.13 -10.20
N ASP A 148 16.34 0.39 -11.24
CA ASP A 148 15.62 0.33 -12.51
C ASP A 148 14.63 -0.83 -12.53
N LEU A 149 13.33 -0.53 -12.47
CA LEU A 149 12.30 -1.56 -12.60
C LEU A 149 11.85 -1.78 -14.04
N SER A 150 12.31 -0.95 -14.99
CA SER A 150 11.96 -1.11 -16.41
C SER A 150 12.47 -2.42 -17.03
N VAL A 151 13.48 -3.03 -16.40
CA VAL A 151 14.00 -4.36 -16.75
C VAL A 151 12.95 -5.47 -16.62
N HIS A 152 11.92 -5.25 -15.79
CA HIS A 152 10.81 -6.18 -15.57
C HIS A 152 9.67 -5.90 -16.55
N ILE A 153 9.86 -6.27 -17.81
CA ILE A 153 8.98 -5.88 -18.93
C ILE A 153 7.53 -6.35 -18.84
N ILE A 154 7.21 -7.32 -17.97
CA ILE A 154 5.84 -7.81 -17.73
C ILE A 154 5.31 -7.44 -16.34
N LEU A 155 6.03 -6.60 -15.58
CA LEU A 155 5.61 -6.17 -14.25
C LEU A 155 4.33 -5.33 -14.37
N GLU A 156 3.24 -5.79 -13.76
CA GLU A 156 1.96 -5.05 -13.76
C GLU A 156 1.65 -4.45 -12.40
N ILE A 157 2.16 -5.03 -11.31
CA ILE A 157 1.81 -4.65 -9.94
C ILE A 157 3.07 -4.40 -9.12
N ALA A 158 3.16 -3.24 -8.49
CA ALA A 158 4.27 -2.92 -7.59
C ALA A 158 3.78 -2.25 -6.29
N SER A 159 4.26 -2.75 -5.16
CA SER A 159 4.10 -2.12 -3.84
C SER A 159 5.48 -1.93 -3.22
N ILE A 160 5.95 -0.68 -3.10
CA ILE A 160 7.34 -0.39 -2.75
C ILE A 160 7.40 0.56 -1.58
N ASN A 161 8.16 0.19 -0.55
CA ASN A 161 8.46 1.05 0.58
C ASN A 161 9.56 2.06 0.22
N TYR A 162 9.21 3.35 0.23
CA TYR A 162 10.04 4.49 -0.12
C TYR A 162 10.67 5.18 1.09
N HIS A 163 10.59 4.58 2.28
CA HIS A 163 11.09 5.21 3.51
C HIS A 163 12.59 5.54 3.46
N ASP A 164 13.39 4.73 2.75
CA ASP A 164 14.83 4.99 2.56
C ASP A 164 15.14 6.06 1.50
N GLY A 165 14.12 6.65 0.88
CA GLY A 165 14.25 7.82 0.00
C GLY A 165 14.78 9.06 0.72
N ILE A 166 14.90 9.01 2.05
CA ILE A 166 15.64 9.98 2.83
C ILE A 166 16.57 9.28 3.83
N GLN A 167 17.73 9.88 4.10
CA GLN A 167 18.65 9.40 5.14
C GLN A 167 19.23 10.57 5.92
N TRP A 168 19.33 10.40 7.24
CA TRP A 168 19.95 11.38 8.12
C TRP A 168 21.48 11.39 7.96
N SER A 169 22.05 12.54 7.65
CA SER A 169 23.49 12.77 7.58
C SER A 169 23.98 13.46 8.85
N LYS A 170 24.57 12.72 9.79
CA LYS A 170 25.15 13.32 11.01
C LYS A 170 26.20 14.39 10.72
N LYS A 171 27.00 14.19 9.67
CA LYS A 171 28.06 15.13 9.29
C LYS A 171 27.51 16.49 8.89
N GLN A 172 26.37 16.50 8.20
CA GLN A 172 25.74 17.73 7.70
C GLN A 172 24.57 18.21 8.56
N GLN A 173 24.13 17.41 9.52
CA GLN A 173 22.94 17.66 10.33
C GLN A 173 21.68 17.91 9.47
N GLU A 174 21.54 17.14 8.38
CA GLU A 174 20.42 17.28 7.45
C GLU A 174 19.95 15.92 6.89
N PHE A 175 18.71 15.89 6.38
CA PHE A 175 18.21 14.76 5.60
C PHE A 175 18.66 14.87 4.15
N ARG A 176 19.40 13.86 3.70
CA ARG A 176 19.72 13.67 2.28
C ARG A 176 18.58 12.96 1.60
N ARG A 177 18.18 13.44 0.43
CA ARG A 177 17.15 12.82 -0.41
C ARG A 177 17.80 11.91 -1.43
N PHE A 178 17.19 10.76 -1.64
CA PHE A 178 17.60 9.77 -2.61
C PHE A 178 16.39 9.34 -3.42
N ARG A 179 16.64 9.08 -4.70
CA ARG A 179 15.65 8.48 -5.57
C ARG A 179 15.55 6.99 -5.25
N CYS A 180 14.36 6.49 -4.96
CA CYS A 180 14.17 5.05 -4.74
C CYS A 180 14.14 4.29 -6.07
N VAL A 181 13.30 4.71 -7.01
CA VAL A 181 13.16 4.07 -8.34
C VAL A 181 13.48 5.07 -9.45
N ARG A 182 14.29 4.65 -10.41
CA ARG A 182 14.70 5.49 -11.54
C ARG A 182 13.84 5.38 -12.79
N ALA A 183 13.21 4.23 -12.99
CA ALA A 183 12.33 3.98 -14.12
C ALA A 183 11.38 2.81 -13.80
N TYR A 184 10.18 2.89 -14.36
CA TYR A 184 9.17 1.83 -14.31
C TYR A 184 8.93 1.26 -15.72
N PRO A 185 8.44 0.01 -15.83
CA PRO A 185 8.10 -0.58 -17.12
C PRO A 185 6.73 -0.09 -17.59
N ARG A 186 6.53 -0.01 -18.91
CA ARG A 186 5.24 0.39 -19.54
C ARG A 186 4.09 -0.58 -19.25
N SER A 187 4.40 -1.80 -18.82
CA SER A 187 3.42 -2.82 -18.40
C SER A 187 2.75 -2.49 -17.06
N LEU A 188 3.31 -1.59 -16.24
CA LEU A 188 2.78 -1.32 -14.91
C LEU A 188 1.34 -0.79 -14.97
N ARG A 189 0.46 -1.37 -14.15
CA ARG A 189 -0.97 -1.04 -14.03
C ARG A 189 -1.33 -0.55 -12.64
N GLN A 190 -0.78 -1.15 -11.59
CA GLN A 190 -1.07 -0.78 -10.22
C GLN A 190 0.22 -0.49 -9.45
N LEU A 191 0.29 0.68 -8.82
CA LEU A 191 1.43 1.10 -8.03
C LEU A 191 1.01 1.58 -6.64
N GLU A 192 1.58 0.99 -5.60
CA GLU A 192 1.55 1.49 -4.22
C GLU A 192 2.95 1.92 -3.78
N ILE A 193 3.08 3.18 -3.43
CA ILE A 193 4.24 3.72 -2.75
C ILE A 193 3.92 3.82 -1.26
N LEU A 194 4.71 3.15 -0.44
CA LEU A 194 4.53 3.10 1.01
C LEU A 194 5.56 3.97 1.71
N ARG A 195 5.13 4.63 2.80
CA ARG A 195 6.01 5.38 3.71
C ARG A 195 6.93 6.40 3.01
N SER A 196 6.42 7.04 1.97
CA SER A 196 7.21 8.04 1.25
C SER A 196 7.38 9.33 2.07
N HIS A 197 8.58 9.89 2.02
CA HIS A 197 8.88 11.28 2.38
C HIS A 197 9.15 12.16 1.15
N THR A 198 9.16 11.55 -0.04
CA THR A 198 9.33 12.22 -1.32
C THR A 198 8.06 13.02 -1.66
N PRO A 199 8.18 14.23 -2.23
CA PRO A 199 7.04 14.97 -2.80
C PRO A 199 6.27 14.10 -3.80
N GLU A 200 4.94 14.15 -3.77
CA GLU A 200 4.09 13.37 -4.67
C GLU A 200 4.37 13.69 -6.14
N GLU A 201 4.70 14.95 -6.44
CA GLU A 201 4.94 15.45 -7.78
C GLU A 201 6.10 14.71 -8.47
N GLU A 202 7.15 14.37 -7.72
CA GLU A 202 8.30 13.64 -8.25
C GLU A 202 7.91 12.22 -8.68
N VAL A 203 7.11 11.55 -7.85
CA VAL A 203 6.60 10.21 -8.16
C VAL A 203 5.62 10.28 -9.34
N ILE A 204 4.67 11.22 -9.32
CA ILE A 204 3.65 11.37 -10.37
C ILE A 204 4.29 11.66 -11.71
N ARG A 205 5.30 12.54 -11.78
CA ARG A 205 6.05 12.82 -13.02
C ARG A 205 6.72 11.56 -13.56
N LEU A 206 7.42 10.82 -12.70
CA LEU A 206 8.09 9.59 -13.10
C LEU A 206 7.09 8.55 -13.66
N VAL A 207 5.99 8.30 -12.97
CA VAL A 207 5.01 7.31 -13.45
C VAL A 207 4.25 7.80 -14.68
N SER A 208 4.04 9.11 -14.83
CA SER A 208 3.44 9.70 -16.03
C SER A 208 4.31 9.48 -17.26
N ASP A 209 5.63 9.58 -17.10
CA ASP A 209 6.58 9.41 -18.21
C ASP A 209 6.79 7.92 -18.56
N CYS A 210 6.71 7.02 -17.56
CA CYS A 210 6.99 5.60 -17.75
C CYS A 210 5.74 4.72 -18.02
N CYS A 211 4.59 5.05 -17.46
CA CYS A 211 3.47 4.13 -17.27
C CYS A 211 2.13 4.69 -17.84
N PRO A 212 1.98 4.80 -19.16
CA PRO A 212 0.77 5.40 -19.77
C PRO A 212 -0.51 4.59 -19.51
N GLY A 213 -0.38 3.29 -19.17
CA GLY A 213 -1.48 2.39 -18.86
C GLY A 213 -1.79 2.23 -17.37
N LEU A 214 -1.25 3.08 -16.49
CA LEU A 214 -1.47 2.96 -15.05
C LEU A 214 -2.96 3.19 -14.72
N THR A 215 -3.57 2.22 -14.03
CA THR A 215 -4.98 2.23 -13.62
C THR A 215 -5.17 2.55 -12.14
N GLU A 216 -4.19 2.22 -11.29
CA GLU A 216 -4.21 2.55 -9.86
C GLU A 216 -2.88 3.17 -9.40
N LEU A 217 -2.96 4.30 -8.70
CA LEU A 217 -1.82 4.93 -8.04
C LEU A 217 -2.15 5.20 -6.57
N ARG A 218 -1.35 4.64 -5.66
CA ARG A 218 -1.46 4.88 -4.22
C ARG A 218 -0.19 5.50 -3.68
N LEU A 219 -0.30 6.72 -3.17
CA LEU A 219 0.80 7.49 -2.58
C LEU A 219 0.62 7.55 -1.07
N VAL A 220 1.08 6.51 -0.37
CA VAL A 220 0.98 6.43 1.10
C VAL A 220 2.21 7.09 1.72
N ARG A 221 1.99 8.20 2.43
CA ARG A 221 3.07 8.90 3.12
C ARG A 221 3.50 8.20 4.39
N CYS A 222 4.75 8.39 4.76
CA CYS A 222 5.14 8.21 6.15
C CYS A 222 4.44 9.32 6.94
N THR A 223 3.92 9.03 8.13
CA THR A 223 3.24 10.01 8.99
C THR A 223 3.62 9.76 10.44
N ILE A 224 3.38 10.74 11.31
CA ILE A 224 3.56 10.57 12.76
C ILE A 224 2.68 9.45 13.35
N PHE A 225 1.62 9.05 12.64
CA PHE A 225 0.68 8.02 13.10
C PHE A 225 1.10 6.60 12.71
N ASN A 226 1.60 6.40 11.49
CA ASN A 226 1.97 5.07 11.00
C ASN A 226 3.41 4.67 11.36
N ASP A 227 4.32 5.64 11.48
CA ASP A 227 5.70 5.43 11.88
C ASP A 227 6.18 6.54 12.82
N PRO A 228 5.68 6.56 14.08
CA PRO A 228 6.06 7.59 15.03
C PRO A 228 7.56 7.59 15.33
N LYS A 229 8.30 6.49 15.09
CA LYS A 229 9.73 6.43 15.42
C LYS A 229 10.62 7.00 14.32
N CYS A 230 10.06 7.30 13.14
CA CYS A 230 10.84 7.83 12.03
C CYS A 230 11.54 9.14 12.42
N TRP A 231 12.86 9.18 12.20
CA TRP A 231 13.71 10.33 12.50
C TRP A 231 13.30 11.60 11.75
N TYR A 232 12.67 11.48 10.58
CA TYR A 232 12.20 12.62 9.79
C TYR A 232 11.30 13.55 10.59
N TRP A 233 10.42 12.98 11.43
CA TRP A 233 9.50 13.77 12.26
C TRP A 233 10.19 14.61 13.33
N ARG A 234 11.47 14.33 13.64
CA ARG A 234 12.21 15.09 14.66
C ARG A 234 12.62 16.48 14.19
N THR A 235 12.79 16.67 12.89
CA THR A 235 13.19 17.95 12.27
C THR A 235 12.01 18.81 11.84
N HIS A 236 10.77 18.33 11.99
CA HIS A 236 9.56 19.12 11.73
C HIS A 236 9.29 19.94 12.99
N THR A 237 9.92 21.10 13.05
CA THR A 237 9.97 21.91 14.27
C THR A 237 8.86 22.94 14.33
N ALA A 238 8.29 23.32 13.19
CA ALA A 238 7.11 24.16 13.10
C ALA A 238 5.87 23.34 12.74
N ASN A 239 4.71 23.78 13.25
CA ASN A 239 3.39 23.25 12.90
C ASN A 239 3.08 23.38 11.38
N GLN A 240 3.88 24.13 10.63
CA GLN A 240 3.68 24.35 9.19
C GLN A 240 4.48 23.38 8.31
N ASP A 241 5.41 22.62 8.89
CA ASP A 241 6.31 21.74 8.14
C ASP A 241 5.62 20.42 7.73
N HIS A 242 4.41 20.17 8.21
CA HIS A 242 3.65 18.95 7.95
C HIS A 242 2.88 19.02 6.62
N ASP A 243 3.61 18.88 5.51
CA ASP A 243 3.11 18.99 4.13
C ASP A 243 1.98 18.00 3.76
N TYR A 244 1.75 16.98 4.59
CA TYR A 244 0.70 15.97 4.48
C TYR A 244 -0.55 16.26 5.33
N MET A 245 -0.56 17.33 6.13
CA MET A 245 -1.72 17.81 6.90
C MET A 245 -2.14 19.18 6.37
N ARG A 246 -3.06 19.18 5.41
CA ARG A 246 -3.54 20.38 4.71
C ARG A 246 -4.80 20.92 5.38
N SER A 247 -5.03 22.23 5.35
CA SER A 247 -6.28 22.80 5.85
C SER A 247 -7.49 22.25 5.08
N TYR A 248 -8.64 22.12 5.75
CA TYR A 248 -9.94 21.92 5.11
C TYR A 248 -10.53 23.24 4.58
N ASP A 249 -9.79 24.35 4.67
CA ASP A 249 -10.19 25.64 4.10
C ASP A 249 -10.55 25.50 2.61
N PRO A 250 -11.71 26.03 2.17
CA PRO A 250 -12.17 25.88 0.78
C PRO A 250 -11.15 26.26 -0.29
N ALA A 251 -10.48 27.41 -0.14
CA ALA A 251 -9.53 27.89 -1.14
C ALA A 251 -8.31 26.97 -1.22
N ALA A 252 -7.77 26.58 -0.07
CA ALA A 252 -6.64 25.66 0.02
C ALA A 252 -6.96 24.28 -0.59
N VAL A 253 -8.17 23.76 -0.36
CA VAL A 253 -8.62 22.47 -0.91
C VAL A 253 -8.77 22.55 -2.42
N VAL A 254 -9.36 23.63 -2.95
CA VAL A 254 -9.55 23.83 -4.39
C VAL A 254 -8.21 23.94 -5.12
N ASP A 255 -7.28 24.74 -4.59
CA ASP A 255 -5.94 24.92 -5.16
C ASP A 255 -5.18 23.59 -5.17
N TYR A 256 -5.18 22.89 -4.03
CA TYR A 256 -4.53 21.59 -3.91
C TYR A 256 -5.09 20.56 -4.89
N ALA A 257 -6.42 20.43 -4.96
CA ALA A 257 -7.06 19.44 -5.82
C ALA A 257 -6.83 19.72 -7.31
N ASN A 258 -6.84 21.00 -7.72
CA ASN A 258 -6.50 21.38 -9.09
C ASN A 258 -5.03 21.10 -9.41
N ASN A 259 -4.09 21.44 -8.52
CA ASN A 259 -2.66 21.14 -8.72
C ASN A 259 -2.43 19.63 -8.88
N MET A 260 -3.03 18.82 -8.01
CA MET A 260 -2.94 17.37 -8.09
C MET A 260 -3.55 16.83 -9.39
N ALA A 261 -4.68 17.37 -9.82
CA ALA A 261 -5.30 16.97 -11.08
C ALA A 261 -4.44 17.37 -12.31
N LEU A 262 -3.83 18.55 -12.31
CA LEU A 262 -2.94 18.94 -13.41
C LEU A 262 -1.71 18.04 -13.53
N LEU A 263 -1.22 17.48 -12.42
CA LEU A 263 -0.14 16.49 -12.42
C LEU A 263 -0.61 15.14 -12.95
N LEU A 264 -1.76 14.65 -12.48
CA LEU A 264 -2.30 13.33 -12.84
C LEU A 264 -2.85 13.26 -14.28
N ARG A 265 -3.05 14.38 -14.98
CA ARG A 265 -3.61 14.41 -16.35
C ARG A 265 -2.84 13.63 -17.40
N ARG A 266 -1.58 13.34 -17.13
CA ARG A 266 -0.73 12.52 -18.01
C ARG A 266 -0.92 11.01 -17.83
N LEU A 267 -1.84 10.59 -16.95
CA LEU A 267 -2.22 9.20 -16.71
C LEU A 267 -3.65 8.97 -17.23
N PRO A 268 -3.85 8.79 -18.55
CA PRO A 268 -5.18 8.80 -19.18
C PRO A 268 -6.05 7.58 -18.80
N GLN A 269 -5.44 6.52 -18.26
CA GLN A 269 -6.13 5.30 -17.85
C GLN A 269 -6.33 5.21 -16.33
N LEU A 270 -5.95 6.24 -15.57
CA LEU A 270 -6.03 6.21 -14.11
C LEU A 270 -7.49 6.14 -13.67
N GLU A 271 -7.85 5.05 -12.99
CA GLU A 271 -9.20 4.79 -12.50
C GLU A 271 -9.32 5.00 -10.98
N ALA A 272 -8.24 4.75 -10.24
CA ALA A 272 -8.20 4.87 -8.80
C ALA A 272 -6.94 5.63 -8.34
N VAL A 273 -7.12 6.60 -7.44
CA VAL A 273 -6.01 7.30 -6.79
C VAL A 273 -6.17 7.32 -5.28
N HIS A 274 -5.08 7.03 -4.57
CA HIS A 274 -4.98 7.27 -3.14
C HIS A 274 -3.90 8.31 -2.86
N ILE A 275 -4.28 9.35 -2.12
CA ILE A 275 -3.38 10.43 -1.75
C ILE A 275 -3.19 10.42 -0.23
N GLY A 276 -1.95 10.32 0.23
CA GLY A 276 -1.60 10.24 1.64
C GLY A 276 -1.66 11.56 2.41
N HIS A 277 -2.52 12.50 2.00
CA HIS A 277 -2.75 13.77 2.71
C HIS A 277 -4.02 13.68 3.54
N TYR A 278 -3.96 14.25 4.73
CA TYR A 278 -5.14 14.58 5.53
C TYR A 278 -5.60 15.98 5.14
N LEU A 279 -6.88 16.12 4.79
CA LEU A 279 -7.51 17.43 4.61
C LEU A 279 -7.95 17.98 5.97
N ILE A 280 -7.01 18.01 6.90
CA ILE A 280 -7.11 18.72 8.17
C ILE A 280 -5.72 19.19 8.61
N SER A 281 -5.66 20.40 9.18
CA SER A 281 -4.42 21.00 9.68
C SER A 281 -3.85 20.24 10.89
N ILE A 282 -2.53 20.32 11.10
CA ILE A 282 -1.86 19.80 12.30
C ILE A 282 -2.48 20.34 13.60
N ASN A 283 -3.14 21.49 13.55
CA ASN A 283 -3.85 22.06 14.70
C ASN A 283 -4.88 21.09 15.28
N ALA A 284 -5.50 20.24 14.48
CA ALA A 284 -6.42 19.22 15.00
C ALA A 284 -5.71 18.17 15.86
N VAL A 285 -4.44 17.89 15.57
CA VAL A 285 -3.61 17.03 16.39
C VAL A 285 -3.26 17.75 17.70
N LEU A 286 -3.01 19.06 17.69
CA LEU A 286 -2.81 19.84 18.92
C LEU A 286 -4.07 19.84 19.78
N THR A 287 -5.22 20.24 19.22
CA THR A 287 -6.52 20.23 19.89
C THR A 287 -6.80 18.86 20.51
N HIS A 288 -6.61 17.77 19.76
CA HIS A 288 -6.80 16.43 20.27
C HIS A 288 -5.96 16.11 21.51
N ARG A 289 -4.71 16.58 21.53
CA ARG A 289 -3.75 16.25 22.57
C ARG A 289 -3.85 17.14 23.80
N THR A 290 -4.39 18.35 23.67
CA THR A 290 -4.37 19.35 24.75
C THR A 290 -5.75 19.70 25.29
N ASP A 291 -6.82 19.50 24.52
CA ASP A 291 -8.18 19.75 24.98
C ASP A 291 -8.65 18.64 25.96
N PRO A 292 -9.08 18.99 27.20
CA PRO A 292 -9.64 18.04 28.15
C PRO A 292 -10.82 17.21 27.63
N ALA A 293 -11.64 17.73 26.70
CA ALA A 293 -12.73 16.99 26.08
C ALA A 293 -12.22 15.82 25.23
N HIS A 294 -11.14 16.04 24.48
CA HIS A 294 -10.50 14.97 23.69
C HIS A 294 -9.78 13.99 24.60
N LYS A 295 -9.00 14.46 25.59
CA LYS A 295 -8.29 13.59 26.55
C LYS A 295 -9.21 12.59 27.25
N ARG A 296 -10.42 13.02 27.63
CA ARG A 296 -11.44 12.15 28.26
C ARG A 296 -11.93 11.00 27.38
N CYS A 297 -11.69 11.05 26.07
CA CYS A 297 -12.06 9.97 25.15
C CYS A 297 -11.07 8.80 25.18
N HIS A 298 -9.88 8.96 25.77
CA HIS A 298 -8.81 7.97 25.71
C HIS A 298 -8.56 7.31 27.07
N ARG A 299 -8.24 6.02 27.04
CA ARG A 299 -7.79 5.27 28.22
C ARG A 299 -6.33 5.57 28.60
N ILE A 300 -5.54 5.97 27.61
CA ILE A 300 -4.14 6.35 27.79
C ILE A 300 -4.10 7.83 28.11
N THR A 301 -3.51 8.17 29.25
CA THR A 301 -3.31 9.57 29.65
C THR A 301 -2.22 10.20 28.79
N ASP A 302 -2.60 11.15 27.93
CA ASP A 302 -1.65 12.06 27.29
C ASP A 302 -1.32 13.21 28.24
N MET A 303 -0.06 13.27 28.67
CA MET A 303 0.47 14.29 29.59
C MET A 303 0.84 15.60 28.88
N THR A 304 0.53 15.72 27.59
CA THR A 304 0.82 16.94 26.82
C THR A 304 -0.16 18.02 27.21
N ASP A 305 0.34 19.12 27.76
CA ASP A 305 -0.45 20.30 28.13
C ASP A 305 0.15 21.58 27.54
N HIS A 306 -0.70 22.59 27.40
CA HIS A 306 -0.29 23.97 27.10
C HIS A 306 -0.32 24.76 28.40
N ILE A 307 0.84 25.18 28.91
CA ILE A 307 0.94 26.14 30.02
C ILE A 307 1.67 27.36 29.48
N ASP A 308 1.02 28.53 29.48
CA ASP A 308 1.60 29.82 29.10
C ASP A 308 2.31 29.83 27.73
N GLY A 309 1.76 29.12 26.74
CA GLY A 309 2.34 29.02 25.39
C GLY A 309 3.50 28.03 25.25
N ALA A 310 3.93 27.38 26.34
CA ALA A 310 4.92 26.31 26.33
C ALA A 310 4.25 24.92 26.34
N LEU A 311 4.69 24.04 25.43
CA LEU A 311 4.30 22.63 25.38
C LEU A 311 5.06 21.84 26.44
N VAL A 312 4.34 21.17 27.34
CA VAL A 312 4.96 20.28 28.34
C VAL A 312 5.30 18.94 27.70
N VAL A 313 6.57 18.56 27.82
CA VAL A 313 7.20 17.42 27.13
C VAL A 313 6.87 16.08 27.81
N SER A 314 6.54 15.04 27.03
CA SER A 314 6.33 13.68 27.53
C SER A 314 7.65 12.91 27.76
N ASN A 315 7.65 11.92 28.66
CA ASN A 315 8.80 11.02 28.91
C ASN A 315 9.30 10.27 27.67
N LEU A 316 8.46 10.07 26.64
CA LEU A 316 8.87 9.45 25.37
C LEU A 316 9.90 10.31 24.62
N GLN A 317 9.88 11.62 24.83
CA GLN A 317 10.80 12.56 24.20
C GLN A 317 12.23 12.45 24.75
N PHE A 318 12.37 12.27 26.07
CA PHE A 318 13.67 12.02 26.70
C PHE A 318 14.29 10.72 26.18
N LYS A 319 13.49 9.66 25.99
CA LYS A 319 13.96 8.38 25.44
C LYS A 319 14.33 8.48 23.96
N ALA A 320 13.63 9.29 23.18
CA ALA A 320 13.93 9.48 21.75
C ALA A 320 15.25 10.24 21.50
N ASN A 321 15.74 11.00 22.48
CA ASN A 321 17.06 11.67 22.42
C ASN A 321 18.26 10.74 22.70
N ALA A 322 18.02 9.48 23.07
CA ALA A 322 19.08 8.54 23.41
C ALA A 322 19.70 7.81 22.20
N ASP A 323 19.20 8.04 20.99
CA ASP A 323 19.73 7.43 19.76
C ASP A 323 20.50 8.43 18.89
N GLU A 324 21.00 7.92 17.76
CA GLU A 324 21.89 8.64 16.85
C GLU A 324 21.18 9.58 15.85
N GLY A 325 19.88 9.83 16.03
CA GLY A 325 19.06 10.62 15.12
C GLY A 325 19.24 12.13 15.26
N PRO A 326 18.46 12.94 14.51
CA PRO A 326 18.43 14.38 14.66
C PRO A 326 18.08 14.79 16.10
N PRO A 327 18.67 15.89 16.62
CA PRO A 327 18.28 16.42 17.92
C PRO A 327 16.82 16.84 17.89
N ILE A 328 16.15 16.60 19.02
CA ILE A 328 14.73 16.86 19.19
C ILE A 328 14.56 18.28 19.73
N ASN A 329 13.98 19.18 18.93
CA ASN A 329 13.50 20.46 19.45
C ASN A 329 12.41 20.21 20.51
N THR A 330 12.60 20.75 21.71
CA THR A 330 11.66 20.59 22.84
C THR A 330 10.37 21.36 22.68
N SER A 331 10.36 22.44 21.88
CA SER A 331 9.18 23.25 21.62
C SER A 331 8.31 22.76 20.46
N SER A 332 8.76 21.75 19.70
CA SER A 332 8.00 21.25 18.55
C SER A 332 6.89 20.28 18.97
N MET A 333 5.84 20.20 18.16
CA MET A 333 4.79 19.21 18.34
C MET A 333 5.35 17.79 18.24
N ARG A 334 4.97 16.91 19.18
CA ARG A 334 5.59 15.59 19.34
C ARG A 334 4.67 14.41 19.06
N LEU A 335 5.32 13.28 18.91
CA LEU A 335 4.77 11.94 18.80
C LEU A 335 4.00 11.62 20.07
N ALA A 336 2.70 11.39 19.93
CA ALA A 336 1.96 10.70 20.97
C ALA A 336 2.28 9.19 20.92
N ASP A 337 2.03 8.49 22.02
CA ASP A 337 2.09 7.03 22.01
C ASP A 337 1.18 6.49 20.89
N LYS A 338 1.61 5.45 20.18
CA LYS A 338 0.82 4.85 19.09
C LYS A 338 -0.56 4.39 19.60
N GLY A 339 -0.64 3.97 20.86
CA GLY A 339 -1.88 3.60 21.52
C GLY A 339 -2.87 4.75 21.66
N LEU A 340 -2.42 6.01 21.74
CA LEU A 340 -3.33 7.16 21.81
C LEU A 340 -4.21 7.24 20.55
N TRP A 341 -3.60 6.94 19.40
CA TRP A 341 -4.24 7.01 18.09
C TRP A 341 -4.97 5.73 17.70
N ALA A 342 -4.79 4.63 18.44
CA ALA A 342 -5.29 3.32 18.05
C ALA A 342 -6.81 3.32 17.85
N ASP A 343 -7.54 3.95 18.76
CA ASP A 343 -8.99 4.04 18.73
C ASP A 343 -9.48 5.39 18.17
N PRO A 344 -10.58 5.41 17.38
CA PRO A 344 -11.21 6.67 16.98
C PRO A 344 -11.65 7.51 18.17
N CYS A 345 -11.45 8.83 18.09
CA CYS A 345 -11.89 9.77 19.12
C CYS A 345 -13.25 10.37 18.76
N ARG A 346 -14.23 10.16 19.64
CA ARG A 346 -15.61 10.66 19.46
C ARG A 346 -15.68 12.19 19.39
N GLN A 347 -14.79 12.88 20.08
CA GLN A 347 -14.75 14.35 20.04
C GLN A 347 -14.17 14.86 18.72
N CYS A 348 -13.13 14.21 18.18
CA CYS A 348 -12.67 14.47 16.82
C CYS A 348 -13.77 14.25 15.78
N ASP A 349 -14.55 13.17 15.91
CA ASP A 349 -15.69 12.92 15.02
C ASP A 349 -16.72 14.06 15.08
N ARG A 350 -17.02 14.58 16.27
CA ARG A 350 -17.97 15.69 16.42
C ARG A 350 -17.47 17.00 15.80
N GLU A 351 -16.20 17.31 15.98
CA GLU A 351 -15.64 18.59 15.57
C GLU A 351 -15.19 18.61 14.11
N PHE A 352 -14.63 17.50 13.63
CA PHE A 352 -13.87 17.50 12.37
C PHE A 352 -14.52 16.69 11.25
N LYS A 353 -15.53 15.87 11.52
CA LYS A 353 -16.11 14.99 10.50
C LYS A 353 -16.72 15.74 9.34
N GLU A 354 -17.62 16.68 9.61
CA GLU A 354 -18.27 17.46 8.56
C GLU A 354 -17.28 18.27 7.70
N PRO A 355 -16.35 19.05 8.28
CA PRO A 355 -15.40 19.80 7.46
C PRO A 355 -14.43 18.90 6.68
N ILE A 356 -13.94 17.78 7.26
CA ILE A 356 -13.11 16.82 6.52
C ILE A 356 -13.89 16.20 5.37
N GLU A 357 -15.10 15.69 5.61
CA GLU A 357 -15.91 15.05 4.56
C GLU A 357 -16.31 16.04 3.46
N ALA A 358 -16.50 17.32 3.77
CA ALA A 358 -16.75 18.36 2.79
C ALA A 358 -15.50 18.60 1.92
N ALA A 359 -14.33 18.77 2.56
CA ALA A 359 -13.05 18.99 1.88
C ALA A 359 -12.67 17.82 0.97
N GLU A 360 -12.77 16.58 1.47
CA GLU A 360 -12.46 15.39 0.66
C GLU A 360 -13.41 15.24 -0.52
N ARG A 361 -14.70 15.54 -0.33
CA ARG A 361 -15.69 15.50 -1.41
C ARG A 361 -15.39 16.54 -2.48
N TRP A 362 -15.04 17.77 -2.11
CA TRP A 362 -14.63 18.79 -3.07
C TRP A 362 -13.36 18.41 -3.80
N ALA A 363 -12.33 17.94 -3.09
CA ALA A 363 -11.08 17.50 -3.71
C ALA A 363 -11.31 16.35 -4.71
N ALA A 364 -12.04 15.31 -4.31
CA ALA A 364 -12.40 14.19 -5.18
C ALA A 364 -13.24 14.65 -6.38
N GLY A 365 -14.18 15.57 -6.15
CA GLY A 365 -15.02 16.15 -7.18
C GLY A 365 -14.21 16.89 -8.25
N ILE A 366 -13.30 17.76 -7.81
CA ILE A 366 -12.41 18.54 -8.69
C ILE A 366 -11.52 17.59 -9.51
N MET A 367 -10.88 16.62 -8.86
CA MET A 367 -10.06 15.62 -9.57
C MET A 367 -10.87 14.86 -10.63
N ALA A 368 -12.11 14.45 -10.32
CA ALA A 368 -12.97 13.77 -11.27
C ALA A 368 -13.50 14.66 -12.41
N ALA A 369 -13.54 15.98 -12.20
CA ALA A 369 -13.87 16.92 -13.28
C ALA A 369 -12.80 16.94 -14.37
N HIS A 370 -11.52 16.75 -13.99
CA HIS A 370 -10.39 16.73 -14.91
C HIS A 370 -10.29 15.45 -15.75
N PHE A 371 -10.66 14.27 -15.22
CA PHE A 371 -10.46 12.99 -15.91
C PHE A 371 -11.75 12.19 -16.10
N LYS A 372 -11.91 11.57 -17.27
CA LYS A 372 -13.05 10.68 -17.54
C LYS A 372 -12.86 9.27 -16.99
N SER A 373 -11.61 8.80 -16.87
CA SER A 373 -11.27 7.46 -16.40
C SER A 373 -11.43 7.29 -14.89
N LEU A 374 -11.31 8.37 -14.11
CA LEU A 374 -11.29 8.32 -12.66
C LEU A 374 -12.66 7.89 -12.10
N LYS A 375 -12.65 6.81 -11.31
CA LYS A 375 -13.82 6.18 -10.67
C LYS A 375 -13.71 6.22 -9.15
N HIS A 376 -12.50 6.28 -8.60
CA HIS A 376 -12.24 6.18 -7.16
C HIS A 376 -11.15 7.15 -6.71
N VAL A 377 -11.42 7.86 -5.61
CA VAL A 377 -10.46 8.74 -4.94
C VAL A 377 -10.47 8.40 -3.45
N SER A 378 -9.29 8.35 -2.84
CA SER A 378 -9.14 8.12 -1.41
C SER A 378 -8.07 9.02 -0.81
N PHE A 379 -8.26 9.39 0.46
CA PHE A 379 -7.33 10.24 1.21
C PHE A 379 -6.87 9.53 2.49
N ALA A 380 -5.86 10.08 3.16
CA ALA A 380 -5.56 9.66 4.53
C ALA A 380 -6.66 10.20 5.45
N ASN A 381 -7.22 9.33 6.31
CA ASN A 381 -8.38 9.70 7.14
C ASN A 381 -7.98 9.93 8.59
N PHE A 382 -8.04 11.21 9.01
CA PHE A 382 -7.74 11.63 10.38
C PHE A 382 -8.78 11.14 11.39
N LEU A 383 -9.93 10.62 10.97
CA LEU A 383 -10.93 10.07 11.88
C LEU A 383 -10.84 8.54 12.00
N SER A 384 -10.02 7.90 11.17
CA SER A 384 -9.85 6.44 11.24
C SER A 384 -9.10 5.98 12.49
N GLY A 385 -9.29 4.71 12.86
CA GLY A 385 -8.49 4.04 13.88
C GLY A 385 -7.01 3.97 13.45
N GLY A 386 -6.11 4.29 14.38
CA GLY A 386 -4.69 4.49 14.11
C GLY A 386 -4.38 5.69 13.22
N ARG A 387 -5.39 6.43 12.73
CA ARG A 387 -5.28 7.45 11.69
C ARG A 387 -4.69 6.92 10.37
N VAL A 388 -4.72 5.61 10.13
CA VAL A 388 -4.03 4.96 8.99
C VAL A 388 -4.96 4.41 7.92
N ALA A 389 -6.24 4.23 8.21
CA ALA A 389 -7.17 3.72 7.21
C ALA A 389 -7.54 4.85 6.25
N PRO A 390 -7.70 4.57 4.94
CA PRO A 390 -8.08 5.61 4.00
C PRO A 390 -9.58 5.95 4.11
N SER A 391 -9.93 7.20 3.81
CA SER A 391 -11.30 7.56 3.40
C SER A 391 -11.49 7.21 1.94
N SER A 392 -12.72 7.10 1.46
CA SER A 392 -13.00 6.55 0.14
C SER A 392 -14.20 7.22 -0.50
N TRP A 393 -14.05 7.61 -1.76
CA TRP A 393 -15.06 8.30 -2.55
C TRP A 393 -15.15 7.69 -3.95
N LEU A 394 -16.33 7.15 -4.28
CA LEU A 394 -16.70 6.83 -5.65
C LEU A 394 -17.03 8.13 -6.36
N VAL A 395 -16.42 8.32 -7.52
CA VAL A 395 -16.60 9.50 -8.35
C VAL A 395 -17.13 9.14 -9.73
N GLY A 396 -17.75 10.11 -10.38
CA GLY A 396 -18.17 9.98 -11.77
C GLY A 396 -18.55 11.33 -12.33
N ARG A 397 -18.52 11.47 -13.65
CA ARG A 397 -18.86 12.71 -14.33
C ARG A 397 -20.06 12.51 -15.24
N GLN A 398 -20.93 13.51 -15.29
CA GLN A 398 -22.08 13.56 -16.17
C GLN A 398 -22.13 14.93 -16.84
N GLN A 399 -22.01 14.95 -18.17
CA GLN A 399 -22.26 16.16 -18.95
C GLN A 399 -23.77 16.38 -19.05
N ARG A 400 -24.27 17.58 -18.72
CA ARG A 400 -25.68 17.96 -18.91
C ARG A 400 -25.72 19.30 -19.65
N GLY A 401 -25.78 19.24 -20.98
CA GLY A 401 -25.67 20.44 -21.82
C GLY A 401 -24.26 21.06 -21.71
N PRO A 402 -24.15 22.40 -21.49
CA PRO A 402 -22.84 23.05 -21.30
C PRO A 402 -22.21 22.72 -19.94
N ASP A 403 -23.00 22.26 -18.97
CA ASP A 403 -22.57 22.11 -17.58
C ASP A 403 -22.00 20.72 -17.31
N LEU A 404 -20.93 20.69 -16.51
CA LEU A 404 -20.35 19.46 -15.99
C LEU A 404 -20.88 19.22 -14.57
N TYR A 405 -21.47 18.07 -14.35
CA TYR A 405 -21.82 17.61 -13.02
C TYR A 405 -20.90 16.47 -12.60
N VAL A 406 -20.39 16.55 -11.38
CA VAL A 406 -19.60 15.49 -10.77
C VAL A 406 -20.41 14.83 -9.66
N ARG A 407 -20.47 13.50 -9.73
CA ARG A 407 -21.03 12.63 -8.71
C ARG A 407 -19.93 12.26 -7.71
N THR A 408 -20.24 12.37 -6.44
CA THR A 408 -19.41 11.86 -5.34
C THR A 408 -20.26 11.01 -4.40
N GLU A 409 -19.78 9.85 -3.99
CA GLU A 409 -20.50 8.91 -3.12
C GLU A 409 -19.52 8.17 -2.20
N ASP A 410 -19.81 8.14 -0.89
CA ASP A 410 -19.10 7.27 0.04
C ASP A 410 -19.61 5.83 -0.16
N PRO A 411 -18.76 4.85 -0.54
CA PRO A 411 -19.18 3.49 -0.80
C PRO A 411 -19.76 2.78 0.44
N SER A 412 -19.39 3.22 1.64
CA SER A 412 -19.94 2.69 2.90
C SER A 412 -21.31 3.28 3.25
N ARG A 413 -21.68 4.41 2.62
CA ARG A 413 -22.93 5.14 2.85
C ARG A 413 -23.56 5.53 1.50
N PRO A 414 -24.26 4.62 0.79
CA PRO A 414 -24.79 4.91 -0.56
C PRO A 414 -25.75 6.10 -0.62
N ARG A 415 -26.44 6.42 0.48
CA ARG A 415 -27.31 7.61 0.60
C ARG A 415 -26.54 8.94 0.66
N SER A 416 -25.22 8.91 0.72
CA SER A 416 -24.35 10.10 0.71
C SER A 416 -24.11 10.67 -0.68
N ARG A 417 -24.67 10.05 -1.73
CA ARG A 417 -24.52 10.47 -3.12
C ARG A 417 -24.92 11.93 -3.28
N ARG A 418 -24.01 12.74 -3.83
CA ARG A 418 -24.25 14.14 -4.21
C ARG A 418 -23.83 14.38 -5.66
N MET A 419 -24.57 15.24 -6.33
CA MET A 419 -24.24 15.78 -7.64
C MET A 419 -23.84 17.24 -7.46
N GLN A 420 -22.64 17.60 -7.88
CA GLN A 420 -22.10 18.94 -7.76
C GLN A 420 -21.86 19.53 -9.16
N PRO A 421 -22.46 20.67 -9.50
CA PRO A 421 -22.12 21.38 -10.72
C PRO A 421 -20.72 22.02 -10.58
N MET A 422 -19.93 21.85 -11.63
CA MET A 422 -18.55 22.33 -11.73
C MET A 422 -18.45 23.39 -12.81
N VAL A 423 -17.78 24.49 -12.49
CA VAL A 423 -17.49 25.58 -13.42
C VAL A 423 -16.02 25.52 -13.79
N ARG A 424 -15.74 25.75 -15.07
CA ARG A 424 -14.36 25.80 -15.57
C ARG A 424 -13.84 27.23 -15.50
N VAL A 425 -12.72 27.42 -14.81
CA VAL A 425 -12.01 28.71 -14.69
C VAL A 425 -10.62 28.52 -15.26
N GLY A 426 -10.44 28.84 -16.54
CA GLY A 426 -9.19 28.56 -17.27
C GLY A 426 -8.91 27.05 -17.41
N ASP A 427 -7.79 26.60 -16.84
CA ASP A 427 -7.41 25.19 -16.76
C ASP A 427 -7.87 24.50 -15.46
N ARG A 428 -8.56 25.23 -14.58
CA ARG A 428 -9.06 24.74 -13.29
C ARG A 428 -10.55 24.42 -13.34
N TRP A 429 -10.97 23.58 -12.40
CA TRP A 429 -12.38 23.30 -12.10
C TRP A 429 -12.70 23.71 -10.67
N GLU A 430 -13.84 24.36 -10.50
CA GLU A 430 -14.27 24.89 -9.21
C GLU A 430 -15.74 24.55 -8.96
N PRO A 431 -16.11 24.20 -7.71
CA PRO A 431 -17.50 24.17 -7.30
C PRO A 431 -18.19 25.51 -7.54
N SER A 432 -19.40 25.48 -8.10
CA SER A 432 -20.23 26.70 -8.30
C SER A 432 -20.42 27.57 -7.03
N GLN A 433 -20.39 26.97 -5.83
CA GLN A 433 -20.51 27.67 -4.55
C GLN A 433 -19.26 28.47 -4.14
N VAL A 434 -18.12 28.21 -4.77
CA VAL A 434 -16.83 28.87 -4.46
C VAL A 434 -16.46 29.90 -5.53
N ALA A 435 -17.02 29.78 -6.74
CA ALA A 435 -16.76 30.68 -7.88
C ALA A 435 -17.64 31.96 -7.89
N GLN A 436 -18.53 32.12 -6.91
CA GLN A 436 -19.35 33.33 -6.68
C GLN A 436 -18.74 34.16 -5.56
#